data_AF-A0A924ICW2-F1
#
_entry.id   AF-A0A924ICW2-F1
#
_cell.length_a   1.000
_cell.length_b   1.000
_cell.length_c   1.000
_cell.angle_alpha   90.00
_cell.angle_beta   90.00
_cell.angle_gamma   90.00
#
_symmetry.space_group_name_H-M   'P 1'
#
loop_
_entity.id
_entity.type
_entity.pdbx_description
1 polymer ?
#
loop_
_entity_poly.entity_id
_entity_poly.type
_entity_poly.pdbx_seq_one_letter_code
_entity_poly.pdbx_strand_id
1 'polypeptide(L)'
;MDNYSVQTSEAVNQEQVALEKANFRLFYLPSYSPGLSAIEPIWQTLKHHEMQTRSYSDLATMKSAVETALERKAHTLKDRNVETRTYCARPLIAEFIPAAL
;
A
#
# COMPACT_ATOMS: atom_id res chain seq x y z
N MET A 1 -3.24 -11.18 -3.49
CA MET A 1 -4.45 -11.78 -2.92
C MET A 1 -4.03 -12.79 -1.88
N ASP A 2 -4.71 -12.89 -0.73
CA ASP A 2 -4.26 -13.63 0.46
C ASP A 2 -4.70 -15.11 0.46
N ASN A 3 -5.17 -15.60 -0.69
CA ASN A 3 -5.61 -16.99 -0.90
C ASN A 3 -6.86 -17.37 -0.08
N TYR A 4 -7.66 -16.38 0.32
CA TYR A 4 -8.98 -16.62 0.91
C TYR A 4 -9.91 -17.31 -0.09
N SER A 5 -10.74 -18.26 0.37
CA SER A 5 -11.55 -19.13 -0.50
C SER A 5 -12.51 -18.38 -1.43
N VAL A 6 -12.99 -17.20 -1.03
CA VAL A 6 -13.83 -16.35 -1.90
C VAL A 6 -13.03 -15.79 -3.08
N GLN A 7 -11.76 -15.48 -2.87
CA GLN A 7 -10.86 -14.96 -3.90
C GLN A 7 -10.42 -16.04 -4.90
N THR A 8 -10.44 -17.31 -4.51
CA THR A 8 -10.11 -18.46 -5.37
C THR A 8 -11.34 -19.23 -5.84
N SER A 9 -12.54 -18.67 -5.62
CA SER A 9 -13.80 -19.27 -6.02
C SER A 9 -13.92 -19.42 -7.54
N GLU A 10 -14.78 -20.34 -7.97
CA GLU A 10 -15.02 -20.58 -9.40
C GLU A 10 -15.44 -19.31 -10.14
N ALA A 11 -16.30 -18.48 -9.54
CA ALA A 11 -16.73 -17.21 -10.12
C ALA A 11 -15.53 -16.29 -10.41
N VAL A 12 -14.55 -16.20 -9.50
CA VAL A 12 -13.35 -15.37 -9.72
C VAL A 12 -12.45 -15.97 -10.80
N ASN A 13 -12.29 -17.30 -10.82
CA ASN A 13 -11.48 -17.98 -11.84
C ASN A 13 -12.08 -17.83 -13.25
N GLN A 14 -13.40 -17.82 -13.37
CA GLN A 14 -14.09 -17.57 -14.65
C GLN A 14 -13.81 -16.15 -15.17
N GLU A 15 -13.80 -15.16 -14.28
CA GLU A 15 -13.49 -13.76 -14.63
C GLU A 15 -12.00 -13.53 -14.92
N GLN A 16 -11.11 -14.42 -14.47
CA GLN A 16 -9.67 -14.29 -14.70
C GLN A 16 -9.34 -14.15 -16.19
N VAL A 17 -10.05 -14.87 -17.06
CA VAL A 17 -9.88 -14.78 -18.52
C VAL A 17 -10.20 -13.37 -19.04
N ALA A 18 -11.24 -12.74 -18.51
CA ALA A 18 -11.61 -11.37 -18.90
C ALA A 18 -10.59 -10.35 -18.36
N LEU A 19 -10.11 -10.54 -17.13
CA LEU A 19 -9.07 -9.70 -16.53
C LEU A 19 -7.75 -9.79 -17.32
N GLU A 20 -7.34 -10.99 -17.71
CA GLU A 20 -6.11 -11.19 -18.49
C GLU A 20 -6.18 -10.53 -19.86
N LYS A 21 -7.33 -10.60 -20.53
CA LYS A 21 -7.58 -9.86 -21.79
C LYS A 21 -7.51 -8.34 -21.61
N ALA A 22 -7.83 -7.85 -20.42
CA ALA A 22 -7.68 -6.44 -20.04
C ALA A 22 -6.28 -6.10 -19.52
N ASN A 23 -5.30 -6.99 -19.65
CA ASN A 23 -3.93 -6.87 -19.13
C ASN A 23 -3.82 -6.80 -17.59
N PHE A 24 -4.82 -7.30 -16.88
CA PHE A 24 -4.78 -7.50 -15.44
C PHE A 24 -4.46 -8.95 -15.10
N ARG A 25 -3.56 -9.16 -14.13
CA ARG A 25 -3.24 -10.50 -13.61
C ARG A 25 -3.41 -10.52 -12.11
N LEU A 26 -4.07 -11.56 -11.62
CA LEU A 26 -4.22 -11.81 -10.19
C LEU A 26 -3.00 -12.56 -9.67
N PHE A 27 -2.37 -12.03 -8.62
CA PHE A 27 -1.25 -12.66 -7.92
C PHE A 27 -1.70 -13.13 -6.54
N TYR A 28 -1.62 -14.44 -6.31
CA TYR A 28 -1.97 -15.07 -5.03
C TYR A 28 -0.71 -15.31 -4.20
N LEU A 29 -0.76 -14.87 -2.94
CA LEU A 29 0.28 -15.13 -1.96
C LEU A 29 0.15 -16.58 -1.47
N PRO A 30 1.24 -17.22 -1.04
CA PRO A 30 1.15 -18.49 -0.32
C PRO A 30 0.28 -18.35 0.94
N SER A 31 -0.38 -19.43 1.34
CA SER A 31 -1.22 -19.44 2.53
C SER A 31 -0.46 -18.98 3.77
N TYR A 32 -1.14 -18.26 4.67
CA TYR A 32 -0.58 -17.74 5.92
C TYR A 32 0.70 -16.91 5.77
N SER A 33 0.84 -16.16 4.66
CA SER A 33 2.01 -15.32 4.38
C SER A 33 1.71 -13.81 4.47
N PRO A 34 1.22 -13.28 5.61
CA PRO A 34 0.90 -11.86 5.74
C PRO A 34 2.12 -10.96 5.58
N GLY A 35 3.33 -11.46 5.88
CA GLY A 35 4.58 -10.73 5.69
C GLY A 35 4.94 -10.42 4.22
N LEU A 36 4.32 -11.12 3.26
CA LEU A 36 4.48 -10.84 1.83
C LEU A 36 3.47 -9.81 1.30
N SER A 37 2.50 -9.42 2.14
CA SER A 37 1.47 -8.46 1.78
C SER A 37 1.97 -7.03 1.94
N ALA A 38 2.12 -6.30 0.83
CA ALA A 38 2.57 -4.91 0.84
C ALA A 38 1.62 -3.95 1.58
N ILE A 39 0.35 -4.34 1.77
CA ILE A 39 -0.63 -3.53 2.50
C ILE A 39 -0.53 -3.71 4.01
N GLU A 40 0.08 -4.80 4.50
CA GLU A 40 0.12 -5.11 5.93
C GLU A 40 0.85 -4.02 6.74
N PRO A 41 2.05 -3.53 6.33
CA PRO A 41 2.71 -2.43 7.04
C PRO A 41 1.90 -1.13 7.09
N ILE A 42 1.08 -0.88 6.05
CA ILE A 42 0.19 0.28 5.99
C ILE A 42 -0.89 0.15 7.07
N TRP A 43 -1.56 -1.00 7.13
CA TRP A 43 -2.60 -1.27 8.13
C TRP A 43 -2.05 -1.33 9.55
N GLN A 44 -0.85 -1.87 9.76
CA GLN A 44 -0.16 -1.84 11.05
C GLN A 44 0.06 -0.39 11.50
N THR A 45 0.55 0.48 10.59
CA THR A 45 0.72 1.90 10.92
C THR A 45 -0.60 2.56 11.32
N LEU A 46 -1.66 2.32 10.53
CA LEU A 46 -2.97 2.91 10.76
C LEU A 46 -3.52 2.54 12.14
N LYS A 47 -3.57 1.24 12.45
CA LYS A 47 -4.12 0.72 13.70
C LYS A 47 -3.34 1.14 14.95
N HIS A 48 -2.01 1.22 14.85
CA HIS A 48 -1.15 1.43 16.01
C HIS A 48 -0.79 2.89 16.26
N HIS A 49 -0.81 3.75 15.23
CA HIS A 49 -0.29 5.11 15.33
C HIS A 49 -1.28 6.18 14.85
N GLU A 50 -2.06 5.91 13.81
CA GLU A 50 -2.91 6.94 13.18
C GLU A 50 -4.34 6.96 13.76
N MET A 51 -4.81 5.84 14.31
CA MET A 51 -6.11 5.70 14.95
C MET A 51 -5.96 5.52 16.46
N GLN A 52 -5.75 6.63 17.18
CA GLN A 52 -5.53 6.61 18.64
C GLN A 52 -6.77 6.14 19.43
N THR A 53 -7.97 6.43 18.92
CA THR A 53 -9.22 5.94 19.50
C THR A 53 -9.43 4.48 19.09
N ARG A 54 -9.43 3.59 20.10
CA ARG A 54 -9.50 2.13 19.91
C ARG A 54 -10.93 1.58 19.86
N SER A 55 -11.91 2.34 20.32
CA SER A 55 -13.30 1.92 20.41
C SER A 55 -14.22 3.08 20.04
N TYR A 56 -15.26 2.79 19.26
CA TYR A 56 -16.27 3.75 18.82
C TYR A 56 -17.65 3.24 19.22
N SER A 57 -18.57 4.15 19.54
CA SER A 57 -19.94 3.82 19.93
C SER A 57 -20.83 3.44 18.75
N ASP A 58 -20.46 3.84 17.54
CA ASP A 58 -21.24 3.62 16.34
C ASP A 58 -20.34 3.39 15.10
N LEU A 59 -20.93 2.73 14.12
CA LEU A 59 -20.24 2.34 12.88
C LEU A 59 -19.87 3.55 12.02
N ALA A 60 -20.67 4.60 12.00
CA ALA A 60 -20.45 5.76 11.13
C ALA A 60 -19.21 6.54 11.59
N THR A 61 -19.09 6.79 12.89
CA THR A 61 -17.91 7.41 13.49
C THR A 61 -16.65 6.57 13.28
N MET A 62 -16.73 5.25 13.49
CA MET A 62 -15.60 4.35 13.22
C MET A 62 -15.16 4.43 11.75
N LYS A 63 -16.12 4.38 10.82
CA LYS A 63 -15.86 4.45 9.37
C LYS A 63 -15.19 5.78 8.99
N SER A 64 -15.72 6.90 9.48
CA SER A 64 -15.16 8.23 9.21
C SER A 64 -13.72 8.36 9.76
N ALA A 65 -13.46 7.80 10.93
CA ALA A 65 -12.10 7.77 11.51
C ALA A 65 -11.11 6.95 10.65
N VAL A 66 -11.55 5.80 10.13
CA VAL A 66 -10.76 4.96 9.22
C VAL A 66 -10.48 5.72 7.91
N GLU A 67 -11.50 6.33 7.30
CA GLU A 67 -11.36 7.11 6.06
C GLU A 67 -10.38 8.26 6.23
N THR A 68 -10.50 9.03 7.32
CA THR A 68 -9.59 10.14 7.65
C THR A 68 -8.15 9.67 7.82
N ALA A 69 -7.95 8.54 8.51
CA ALA A 69 -6.61 7.98 8.72
C ALA A 69 -6.00 7.48 7.41
N LEU A 70 -6.81 6.87 6.53
CA LEU A 70 -6.39 6.42 5.20
C LEU A 70 -6.00 7.60 4.31
N GLU A 71 -6.79 8.67 4.27
CA GLU A 71 -6.49 9.88 3.51
C GLU A 71 -5.16 10.50 3.93
N ARG A 72 -4.97 10.68 5.24
CA ARG A 72 -3.74 11.23 5.81
C ARG A 72 -2.53 10.36 5.45
N LYS A 73 -2.65 9.04 5.56
CA LYS A 73 -1.60 8.10 5.16
C LYS A 73 -1.31 8.15 3.66
N ALA A 74 -2.34 8.29 2.83
CA ALA A 74 -2.20 8.41 1.38
C ALA A 74 -1.43 9.67 0.98
N HIS A 75 -1.69 10.81 1.66
CA HIS A 75 -0.91 12.03 1.47
C HIS A 75 0.58 11.81 1.79
N THR A 76 0.90 11.30 2.98
CA THR A 76 2.30 11.01 3.37
C THR A 76 3.01 10.08 2.37
N LEU A 77 2.33 9.04 1.88
CA LEU A 77 2.91 8.10 0.92
C LEU A 77 3.16 8.74 -0.45
N LYS A 78 2.26 9.62 -0.91
CA LYS A 78 2.43 10.36 -2.17
C LYS A 78 3.61 11.32 -2.06
N ASP A 79 3.71 12.08 -0.97
CA ASP A 79 4.79 13.04 -0.75
C ASP A 79 6.14 12.33 -0.74
N ARG A 80 6.25 11.21 -0.02
CA ARG A 80 7.46 10.36 -0.02
C ARG A 80 7.80 9.81 -1.40
N ASN A 81 6.79 9.43 -2.20
CA ASN A 81 7.02 8.92 -3.55
C ASN A 81 7.55 10.02 -4.49
N VAL A 82 6.98 11.22 -4.40
CA VAL A 82 7.45 12.41 -5.12
C VAL A 82 8.89 12.72 -4.73
N GLU A 83 9.19 12.70 -3.43
CA GLU A 83 10.53 12.91 -2.90
C GLU A 83 11.52 11.86 -3.43
N THR A 84 11.19 10.57 -3.33
CA THR A 84 12.02 9.46 -3.82
C THR A 84 12.28 9.56 -5.32
N ARG A 85 11.24 9.86 -6.11
CA ARG A 85 11.38 10.06 -7.56
C ARG A 85 12.23 11.26 -7.89
N THR A 86 12.09 12.36 -7.15
CA THR A 86 12.88 13.59 -7.35
C THR A 86 14.35 13.36 -7.03
N TYR A 87 14.68 12.65 -5.94
CA TYR A 87 16.06 12.34 -5.59
C TYR A 87 16.70 11.29 -6.49
N CYS A 88 15.98 10.24 -6.89
CA CYS A 88 16.51 9.22 -7.81
C CYS A 88 16.57 9.69 -9.27
N ALA A 89 15.75 10.68 -9.67
CA ALA A 89 15.78 11.28 -11.01
C ALA A 89 16.74 12.48 -11.11
N ARG A 90 17.33 12.93 -10.00
CA ARG A 90 18.39 13.94 -10.04
C ARG A 90 19.67 13.26 -10.53
N PRO A 91 20.28 13.69 -11.65
CA PRO A 91 21.56 13.14 -12.06
C PRO A 91 22.57 13.39 -10.92
N LEU A 92 23.33 12.35 -10.56
CA LEU A 92 24.55 12.48 -9.76
C LEU A 92 25.56 13.29 -10.59
N ILE A 93 25.40 14.61 -10.64
CA ILE A 93 26.48 15.50 -11.05
C ILE A 93 27.46 15.48 -9.88
N ALA A 94 28.59 14.84 -10.14
CA ALA A 94 29.72 14.74 -9.26
C ALA A 94 30.23 16.13 -8.86
N GLU A 95 30.00 16.52 -7.61
CA GLU A 95 30.80 17.56 -6.96
C GLU A 95 31.38 16.98 -5.68
N PHE A 96 32.49 16.24 -5.83
CA PHE A 96 33.39 15.96 -4.72
C PHE A 96 34.83 15.75 -5.19
N ILE A 97 35.52 16.82 -5.59
CA ILE A 97 36.97 16.98 -5.42
C ILE A 97 37.26 18.48 -5.24
N PRO A 98 37.63 18.98 -4.04
CA PRO A 98 38.39 20.22 -3.97
C PRO A 98 39.82 19.91 -4.42
N ALA A 99 40.25 20.48 -5.53
CA ALA A 99 41.65 20.47 -5.91
C ALA A 99 42.44 21.22 -4.83
N ALA A 100 43.34 20.50 -4.15
CA ALA A 100 44.32 21.10 -3.27
C ALA A 100 45.19 22.10 -4.06
N LEU A 101 45.35 23.30 -3.51
CA LEU A 101 46.36 24.29 -3.88
C LEU A 101 47.53 24.19 -2.89
#